data_AF-A0A2E5K4V3-F1
#
_entry.id   AF-A0A2E5K4V3-F1
#
_cell.length_a   1.000
_cell.length_b   1.000
_cell.length_c   1.000
_cell.angle_alpha   90.00
_cell.angle_beta   90.00
_cell.angle_gamma   90.00
#
_symmetry.space_group_name_H-M   'P 1'
#
loop_
_entity.id
_entity.type
_entity.pdbx_description
1 polymer ?
#
loop_
_entity_poly.entity_id
_entity_poly.type
_entity_poly.pdbx_seq_one_letter_code
_entity_poly.pdbx_strand_id
1 'polypeptide(L)' 'MELLHNALVVDNSYKLVGGDLFFVGEDLILFGFDYLSNEALQSETRDLFWTPQKTHDGENTNYGIG' A
#
# COMPACT_ATOMS: atom_id res chain seq x y z
N MET A 1 6.57 17.15 -23.41
CA MET A 1 5.92 15.88 -23.07
C MET A 1 6.98 15.05 -22.37
N GLU A 2 7.03 15.14 -21.05
CA GLU A 2 8.12 14.58 -20.24
C GLU A 2 7.84 13.09 -20.01
N LEU A 3 8.77 12.26 -20.48
CA LEU A 3 8.68 10.80 -20.39
C LEU A 3 8.90 10.39 -18.94
N LEU A 4 7.94 9.65 -18.38
CA LEU A 4 8.14 8.87 -17.16
C LEU A 4 9.37 7.96 -17.35
N HIS A 5 10.47 8.24 -16.65
CA HIS A 5 11.65 7.39 -16.62
C HIS A 5 11.54 6.41 -15.46
N ASN A 6 11.39 5.11 -15.78
CA ASN A 6 11.44 4.05 -14.79
C ASN A 6 12.78 4.06 -14.03
N ALA A 7 12.74 3.77 -12.73
CA ALA A 7 13.93 3.61 -11.91
C ALA A 7 14.84 2.49 -12.46
N LEU A 8 16.15 2.64 -12.24
CA LEU A 8 17.14 1.61 -12.51
C LEU A 8 16.92 0.41 -11.58
N VAL A 9 17.21 -0.80 -12.06
CA VAL A 9 17.01 -2.05 -11.31
C VAL A 9 17.82 -2.00 -10.01
N VAL A 10 17.12 -2.05 -8.88
CA VAL A 10 17.68 -2.17 -7.52
C VAL A 10 17.52 -3.60 -7.02
N ASP A 11 18.58 -4.15 -6.41
CA ASP A 11 18.55 -5.47 -5.78
C ASP A 11 17.85 -5.39 -4.41
N ASN A 12 16.63 -5.92 -4.36
CA ASN A 12 15.80 -6.03 -3.15
C ASN A 12 15.88 -7.44 -2.53
N SER A 13 16.92 -8.22 -2.87
CA SER A 13 17.08 -9.68 -2.59
C SER A 13 16.96 -10.16 -1.14
N TYR A 14 16.79 -9.27 -0.17
CA TYR A 14 16.74 -9.63 1.25
C TYR A 14 15.73 -8.81 2.06
N LYS A 15 14.97 -7.92 1.42
CA LYS A 15 14.27 -6.84 2.12
C LYS A 15 12.76 -6.94 2.19
N LEU A 16 12.38 -6.63 3.43
CA LEU A 16 11.09 -6.89 3.97
C LEU A 16 10.23 -5.68 4.32
N VAL A 17 10.02 -4.74 3.39
CA VAL A 17 8.79 -3.91 3.31
C VAL A 17 8.51 -3.58 1.84
N GLY A 18 8.42 -4.65 1.06
CA GLY A 18 8.00 -4.68 -0.35
C GLY A 18 7.49 -6.05 -0.83
N GLY A 19 7.45 -7.08 0.04
CA GLY A 19 6.89 -8.38 -0.30
C GLY A 19 7.38 -9.59 0.51
N ASP A 20 8.50 -9.49 1.20
CA ASP A 20 9.11 -10.67 1.85
C ASP A 20 8.38 -11.13 3.17
N LEU A 21 7.19 -10.59 3.50
CA LEU A 21 6.54 -10.83 4.82
C LEU A 21 5.85 -12.18 4.74
N PHE A 22 6.19 -13.07 5.67
CA PHE A 22 5.62 -14.40 5.73
C PHE A 22 4.56 -14.48 6.82
N PHE A 23 3.35 -14.86 6.42
CA PHE A 23 2.18 -14.99 7.28
C PHE A 23 1.48 -16.32 6.97
N VAL A 24 0.83 -16.91 7.97
CA VAL A 24 -0.12 -18.01 7.69
C VAL A 24 -1.48 -17.44 7.26
N GLY A 25 -2.33 -18.28 6.66
CA GLY A 25 -3.64 -17.82 6.15
C GLY A 25 -4.53 -17.20 7.24
N GLU A 26 -4.44 -17.70 8.46
CA GLU A 26 -5.15 -17.14 9.61
C GLU A 26 -4.71 -15.70 9.93
N ASP A 27 -3.40 -15.42 9.89
CA ASP A 27 -2.86 -14.09 10.15
C ASP A 27 -3.41 -13.07 9.12
N LEU A 28 -3.54 -13.46 7.86
CA LEU A 28 -4.07 -12.59 6.80
C LEU A 28 -5.57 -12.33 6.96
N ILE A 29 -6.32 -13.32 7.45
CA ILE A 29 -7.75 -13.17 7.72
C ILE A 29 -7.95 -12.20 8.89
N LEU A 30 -7.22 -12.40 9.99
CA LEU A 30 -7.27 -11.52 11.16
C LEU A 30 -6.85 -10.09 10.78
N PHE A 31 -5.72 -9.95 10.06
CA PHE A 31 -5.27 -8.66 9.55
C PHE A 31 -6.35 -7.98 8.70
N GLY A 32 -6.99 -8.71 7.78
CA GLY A 32 -8.06 -8.16 6.95
C GLY A 32 -9.26 -7.68 7.76
N PHE A 33 -9.71 -8.46 8.75
CA PHE A 33 -10.80 -8.05 9.64
C PHE A 33 -10.46 -6.78 10.43
N ASP A 34 -9.26 -6.73 11.01
CA ASP A 34 -8.79 -5.59 11.79
C ASP A 34 -8.60 -4.33 10.93
N TYR A 35 -8.13 -4.51 9.69
CA TYR A 35 -7.90 -3.42 8.74
C TYR A 35 -9.21 -2.83 8.19
N LEU A 36 -10.23 -3.67 8.00
CA LEU A 36 -11.55 -3.25 7.52
C LEU A 36 -12.45 -2.70 8.65
N SER A 37 -12.18 -3.09 9.90
CA SER A 37 -12.89 -2.57 11.07
C SER A 37 -12.34 -1.22 11.54
N ASN A 38 -12.88 -0.68 12.63
CA ASN A 38 -12.33 0.49 13.35
C ASN A 38 -11.54 0.06 14.59
N GLU A 39 -11.15 -1.22 14.70
CA GLU A 39 -10.54 -1.76 15.92
C GLU A 39 -9.02 -1.54 15.94
N ALA A 40 -8.34 -1.70 14.80
CA ALA A 40 -6.89 -1.49 14.70
C ALA A 40 -6.50 -0.08 14.24
N LEU A 41 -7.36 0.59 13.46
CA LEU A 41 -7.13 1.94 12.95
C LEU A 41 -8.30 2.85 13.30
N GLN A 42 -7.99 4.11 13.63
CA GLN A 42 -9.02 5.16 13.68
C GLN A 42 -9.64 5.34 12.29
N SER A 43 -10.91 5.70 12.22
CA SER A 43 -11.64 5.91 10.97
C SER A 43 -10.91 6.85 10.00
N GLU A 44 -10.40 7.96 10.53
CA GLU A 44 -9.70 9.00 9.79
C GLU A 44 -8.39 8.48 9.19
N THR A 45 -7.66 7.64 9.93
CA THR A 45 -6.44 7.00 9.42
C THR A 45 -6.77 6.06 8.27
N ARG A 46 -7.82 5.24 8.42
CA ARG A 46 -8.24 4.30 7.40
C ARG A 46 -8.72 5.01 6.12
N ASP A 47 -9.44 6.12 6.28
CA ASP A 47 -9.86 6.96 5.16
C ASP A 47 -8.66 7.54 4.40
N LEU A 48 -7.56 7.89 5.09
CA LEU A 48 -6.32 8.28 4.42
C LEU A 48 -5.71 7.15 3.60
N PHE A 49 -5.69 5.92 4.12
CA PHE A 49 -5.20 4.74 3.38
C PHE A 49 -6.04 4.45 2.14
N TRP A 50 -7.35 4.71 2.16
CA TRP A 50 -8.23 4.49 1.00
C TRP A 50 -8.36 5.67 0.06
N THR A 51 -7.88 6.84 0.44
CA THR A 51 -7.97 8.04 -0.40
C THR A 51 -7.11 7.84 -1.65
N PRO A 52 -7.70 7.93 -2.87
CA PRO A 52 -6.93 7.80 -4.09
C PRO A 52 -5.82 8.84 -4.19
N GLN A 53 -4.62 8.38 -4.53
CA GLN A 53 -3.46 9.23 -4.72
C GLN A 53 -3.49 9.87 -6.12
N LYS A 54 -2.62 10.85 -6.32
CA LYS A 54 -2.43 11.50 -7.62
C LYS A 54 -1.00 11.34 -8.09
N THR A 55 -0.83 11.18 -9.38
CA THR A 55 0.47 11.25 -10.04
C THR A 55 1.03 12.67 -9.97
N HIS A 56 2.29 12.83 -10.37
CA HIS A 56 2.93 14.14 -10.42
C HIS A 56 2.23 15.13 -11.37
N ASP A 57 1.62 14.63 -12.45
CA ASP A 57 0.82 15.40 -13.41
C ASP A 57 -0.64 15.59 -12.96
N GLY A 58 -1.01 15.13 -11.77
CA GLY A 58 -2.32 15.37 -11.16
C GLY A 58 -3.40 14.35 -11.53
N GLU A 59 -3.06 13.34 -12.34
CA GLU A 59 -3.95 12.25 -12.71
C GLU A 59 -4.23 11.36 -11.50
N ASN A 60 -5.48 10.93 -11.36
CA ASN A 60 -5.89 10.07 -10.26
C ASN A 60 -5.40 8.64 -10.50
N THR A 61 -4.75 8.03 -9.50
CA THR A 61 -4.26 6.65 -9.58
C THR A 61 -5.37 5.61 -9.34
N ASN A 62 -6.52 6.03 -8.79
CA ASN A 62 -7.55 5.15 -8.22
C ASN A 62 -7.00 4.15 -7.19
N TYR A 63 -5.86 4.47 -6.59
CA TYR A 63 -5.14 3.61 -5.65
C TYR A 63 -4.76 4.40 -4.39
N GLY A 64 -4.98 3.80 -3.23
CA GLY A 64 -4.68 4.39 -1.93
C GLY A 64 -3.23 4.21 -1.49
N ILE A 65 -3.00 4.17 -0.19
CA ILE A 65 -1.71 3.84 0.41
C ILE A 65 -1.73 2.34 0.75
N GLY A 66 -0.72 1.59 0.30
CA GLY A 66 -0.62 0.14 0.50
C GLY A 66 -1.11 -0.62 -0.72
#